data_AF-A0A4U7FAS9-F1
#
_entry.id   AF-A0A4U7FAS9-F1
#
_cell.length_a   1.000
_cell.length_b   1.000
_cell.length_c   1.000
_cell.angle_alpha   90.00
_cell.angle_beta   90.00
_cell.angle_gamma   90.00
#
_symmetry.space_group_name_H-M   'P 1'
#
loop_
_entity.id
_entity.type
_entity.pdbx_description
1 polymer ?
#
loop_
_entity_poly.entity_id
_entity_poly.type
_entity_poly.pdbx_seq_one_letter_code
_entity_poly.pdbx_strand_id
1 'polypeptide(L)'
;MTAESVSRWWYGIAITILFGVLLYAFAFVFILLGPSEPANSDAELVIKVLSLAATAAAGLLLYVMTALYIISFIIDWWCVFRTDLTEYKPTRWYLLIPLAALSNFIVPVIATPVLVAGGLYYLWQRSRMIGRPDLHNYSQTPVWV
;
A
#
# COMPACT_ATOMS: atom_id res chain seq x y z
N MET A 1 0.82 -24.08 21.27
CA MET A 1 0.51 -22.64 21.25
C MET A 1 1.82 -21.89 21.07
N THR A 2 2.01 -21.23 19.93
CA THR A 2 2.78 -19.97 19.73
C THR A 2 2.96 -19.75 18.22
N ALA A 3 1.87 -19.41 17.53
CA ALA A 3 2.00 -18.73 16.24
C ALA A 3 2.41 -17.27 16.55
N GLU A 4 3.71 -17.04 16.75
CA GLU A 4 4.28 -15.70 17.01
C GLU A 4 4.28 -14.84 15.75
N SER A 5 3.11 -14.58 15.15
CA SER A 5 2.97 -13.54 14.13
C SER A 5 2.00 -12.49 14.64
N VAL A 6 2.51 -11.32 15.02
CA VAL A 6 1.75 -10.25 15.69
C VAL A 6 0.54 -9.78 14.87
N SER A 7 0.63 -9.77 13.53
CA SER A 7 -0.50 -9.54 12.62
C SER A 7 -0.08 -9.83 11.18
N ARG A 8 -1.00 -10.35 10.36
CA ARG A 8 -0.84 -10.53 8.89
C ARG A 8 -1.54 -9.43 8.08
N TRP A 9 -2.27 -8.52 8.73
CA TRP A 9 -3.02 -7.47 8.04
C TRP A 9 -2.13 -6.42 7.37
N TRP A 10 -0.84 -6.37 7.72
CA TRP A 10 0.14 -5.54 7.02
C TRP A 10 0.24 -5.82 5.50
N TYR A 11 -0.15 -7.01 5.01
CA TYR A 11 -0.19 -7.30 3.57
C TYR A 11 -1.16 -6.38 2.81
N GLY A 12 -2.31 -6.04 3.39
CA GLY A 12 -3.27 -5.10 2.79
C GLY A 12 -2.70 -3.67 2.69
N ILE A 13 -1.84 -3.29 3.64
CA ILE A 13 -1.11 -2.03 3.61
C ILE A 13 -0.06 -2.07 2.49
N ALA A 14 0.76 -3.13 2.45
CA ALA A 14 1.86 -3.29 1.50
C ALA A 14 1.39 -3.37 0.04
N ILE A 15 0.33 -4.15 -0.24
CA ILE A 15 -0.20 -4.29 -1.60
C ILE A 15 -0.76 -2.97 -2.12
N THR A 16 -1.40 -2.17 -1.25
CA THR A 16 -1.94 -0.87 -1.65
C THR A 16 -0.81 0.12 -1.94
N ILE A 17 0.25 0.11 -1.13
CA ILE A 17 1.46 0.92 -1.39
C ILE A 17 2.07 0.55 -2.74
N LEU A 18 2.17 -0.76 -3.06
CA LEU A 18 2.70 -1.22 -4.35
C LEU A 18 1.91 -0.63 -5.52
N PHE A 19 0.57 -0.68 -5.47
CA PHE A 19 -0.26 -0.05 -6.50
C PHE A 19 -0.08 1.47 -6.56
N GLY A 20 0.17 2.13 -5.42
CA GLY A 20 0.50 3.56 -5.36
C GLY A 20 1.80 3.87 -6.09
N VAL A 21 2.84 3.07 -5.87
CA VAL A 21 4.12 3.19 -6.57
C VAL A 21 3.96 2.94 -8.07
N LEU A 22 3.20 1.91 -8.46
CA LEU A 22 2.92 1.61 -9.87
C LEU A 22 2.17 2.76 -10.56
N LEU A 23 1.16 3.34 -9.90
CA LEU A 23 0.45 4.52 -10.41
C LEU A 23 1.44 5.64 -10.76
N TYR A 24 2.33 6.00 -9.82
CA TYR A 24 3.31 7.05 -10.06
C TYR A 24 4.33 6.68 -11.14
N ALA A 25 4.77 5.42 -11.20
CA ALA A 25 5.67 4.96 -12.24
C ALA A 25 5.05 5.11 -13.64
N PHE A 26 3.79 4.68 -13.83
CA PHE A 26 3.09 4.82 -15.10
C PHE A 26 2.78 6.28 -15.45
N ALA A 27 2.36 7.07 -14.46
CA ALA A 27 2.12 8.51 -14.65
C ALA A 27 3.41 9.23 -15.04
N PHE A 28 4.54 8.88 -14.42
CA PHE A 28 5.85 9.44 -14.75
C PHE A 28 6.27 9.09 -16.17
N VAL A 29 6.11 7.83 -16.60
CA VAL A 29 6.38 7.41 -17.99
C VAL A 29 5.52 8.20 -18.98
N PHE A 30 4.22 8.37 -18.68
CA PHE A 30 3.32 9.15 -19.53
C PHE A 30 3.75 10.63 -19.63
N ILE A 31 4.07 11.27 -18.50
CA ILE A 31 4.54 12.66 -18.45
C ILE A 31 5.86 12.83 -19.21
N LEU A 32 6.80 11.89 -19.04
CA LEU A 32 8.13 11.94 -19.65
C LEU A 32 8.07 11.82 -21.17
N LEU A 33 7.14 11.02 -21.69
CA LEU A 33 6.91 10.90 -23.13
C LEU A 33 6.12 12.11 -23.69
N GLY A 34 5.41 12.82 -22.82
CA GLY A 34 4.70 14.07 -23.13
C GLY A 34 3.46 13.90 -24.01
N PRO A 35 2.50 14.82 -23.92
CA PRO A 35 1.29 14.81 -24.76
C PRO A 35 1.55 15.32 -26.19
N SER A 36 2.81 15.61 -26.57
CA SER A 36 3.13 16.24 -27.85
C SER A 36 2.76 15.31 -29.00
N GLU A 37 1.63 15.60 -29.61
CA GLU A 37 1.35 15.21 -30.98
C GLU A 37 2.16 16.07 -31.94
N PRO A 38 2.63 15.50 -33.07
CA PRO A 38 2.54 14.08 -33.41
C PRO A 38 3.60 13.25 -32.65
N ALA A 39 3.28 12.02 -32.30
CA ALA A 39 4.27 11.06 -31.79
C ALA A 39 5.33 10.81 -32.88
N ASN A 40 6.60 10.64 -32.49
CA ASN A 40 7.68 10.45 -33.48
C ASN A 40 7.65 9.06 -34.12
N SER A 41 6.90 8.11 -33.54
CA SER A 41 6.71 6.75 -34.06
C SER A 41 5.45 6.09 -33.51
N ASP A 42 4.97 5.04 -34.19
CA ASP A 42 3.86 4.20 -33.72
C ASP A 42 4.18 3.52 -32.38
N ALA A 43 5.45 3.15 -32.14
CA ALA A 43 5.90 2.56 -30.89
C ALA A 43 5.77 3.55 -29.71
N GLU A 44 6.13 4.82 -29.94
CA GLU A 44 5.96 5.89 -28.94
C GLU A 44 4.47 6.10 -28.60
N LEU A 45 3.60 6.10 -29.62
CA LEU A 45 2.16 6.22 -29.44
C LEU A 45 1.59 5.06 -28.60
N VAL A 46 1.98 3.82 -28.91
CA VAL A 46 1.55 2.63 -28.16
C VAL A 46 1.97 2.74 -26.68
N ILE A 47 3.20 3.15 -26.39
CA ILE A 47 3.67 3.28 -25.00
C ILE A 47 2.91 4.40 -24.27
N LYS A 48 2.60 5.53 -24.92
CA LYS A 48 1.77 6.60 -24.34
C LYS A 48 0.37 6.09 -23.98
N VAL A 49 -0.29 5.38 -24.90
CA VAL A 49 -1.64 4.84 -24.66
C VAL A 49 -1.61 3.80 -23.54
N LEU A 50 -0.64 2.88 -23.56
CA LEU A 50 -0.53 1.83 -22.54
C LEU A 50 -0.19 2.41 -21.15
N SER A 51 0.70 3.40 -21.06
CA SER A 51 1.02 4.07 -19.80
C SER A 51 -0.17 4.85 -19.24
N LEU A 52 -0.95 5.54 -20.09
CA LEU A 52 -2.18 6.21 -19.69
C LEU A 52 -3.24 5.21 -19.20
N ALA A 53 -3.47 4.13 -19.96
CA ALA A 53 -4.40 3.07 -19.59
C ALA A 53 -3.99 2.39 -18.28
N ALA A 54 -2.70 2.11 -18.10
CA ALA A 54 -2.15 1.55 -16.87
C ALA A 54 -2.30 2.51 -15.68
N THR A 55 -2.09 3.81 -15.89
CA THR A 55 -2.31 4.84 -14.87
C THR A 55 -3.78 4.88 -14.45
N ALA A 56 -4.72 4.88 -15.40
CA ALA A 56 -6.15 4.86 -15.11
C ALA A 56 -6.57 3.58 -14.37
N ALA A 57 -6.08 2.42 -14.81
CA ALA A 57 -6.37 1.14 -14.17
C ALA A 57 -5.81 1.08 -12.74
N ALA A 58 -4.56 1.53 -12.53
CA ALA A 58 -3.96 1.61 -11.20
C ALA A 58 -4.73 2.57 -10.28
N GLY A 59 -5.20 3.70 -10.80
CA GLY A 59 -6.01 4.66 -10.06
C GLY A 59 -7.34 4.07 -9.60
N LEU A 60 -8.04 3.36 -10.49
CA LEU A 60 -9.29 2.66 -10.15
C LEU A 60 -9.06 1.56 -9.10
N LEU A 61 -8.01 0.76 -9.27
CA LEU A 61 -7.64 -0.27 -8.30
C LEU A 61 -7.33 0.35 -6.94
N LEU A 62 -6.55 1.43 -6.90
CA LEU A 62 -6.23 2.15 -5.66
C LEU A 62 -7.46 2.69 -4.95
N TYR A 63 -8.45 3.18 -5.71
CA TYR A 63 -9.72 3.62 -5.14
C TYR A 63 -10.40 2.50 -4.35
N VAL A 64 -10.50 1.30 -4.93
CA VAL A 64 -11.07 0.12 -4.25
C VAL A 64 -10.17 -0.34 -3.09
N MET A 65 -8.86 -0.39 -3.32
CA MET A 65 -7.88 -0.83 -2.31
C MET A 65 -7.78 0.14 -1.13
N THR A 66 -8.20 1.40 -1.26
CA THR A 66 -8.17 2.37 -0.15
C THR A 66 -9.01 1.91 1.04
N ALA A 67 -10.18 1.30 0.79
CA ALA A 67 -10.99 0.73 1.86
C ALA A 67 -10.28 -0.44 2.56
N LEU A 68 -9.67 -1.33 1.78
CA LEU A 68 -8.89 -2.46 2.31
C LEU A 68 -7.66 -1.97 3.08
N TYR A 69 -6.98 -0.93 2.59
CA TYR A 69 -5.87 -0.28 3.27
C TYR A 69 -6.29 0.22 4.65
N ILE A 70 -7.40 0.97 4.73
CA ILE A 70 -7.89 1.53 5.99
C ILE A 70 -8.20 0.42 6.99
N ILE A 71 -8.98 -0.59 6.59
CA ILE A 71 -9.35 -1.72 7.46
C ILE A 71 -8.09 -2.47 7.91
N SER A 72 -7.21 -2.79 6.97
CA SER A 72 -5.96 -3.50 7.24
C SER A 72 -5.06 -2.72 8.18
N PHE A 73 -4.97 -1.40 8.01
CA PHE A 73 -4.19 -0.52 8.86
C PHE A 73 -4.73 -0.49 10.27
N ILE A 74 -6.04 -0.30 10.45
CA ILE A 74 -6.67 -0.24 11.78
C ILE A 74 -6.51 -1.58 12.52
N ILE A 75 -6.74 -2.70 11.83
CA ILE A 75 -6.60 -4.03 12.44
C ILE A 75 -5.14 -4.31 12.78
N ASP A 76 -4.20 -4.06 11.86
CA ASP A 76 -2.77 -4.26 12.14
C ASP A 76 -2.31 -3.39 13.31
N TRP A 77 -2.69 -2.10 13.31
CA TRP A 77 -2.39 -1.18 14.42
C TRP A 77 -2.95 -1.68 15.74
N TRP A 78 -4.20 -2.15 15.76
CA TRP A 78 -4.85 -2.66 16.97
C TRP A 78 -4.18 -3.93 17.51
N CYS A 79 -3.88 -4.88 16.63
CA CYS A 79 -3.18 -6.12 16.98
C CYS A 79 -1.79 -5.84 17.55
N VAL A 80 -1.04 -4.91 16.94
CA VAL A 80 0.28 -4.51 17.43
C VAL A 80 0.16 -3.71 18.73
N PHE A 81 -0.84 -2.82 18.87
CA PHE A 81 -1.03 -2.03 20.08
C PHE A 81 -1.35 -2.87 21.32
N ARG A 82 -2.07 -3.99 21.14
CA ARG A 82 -2.46 -4.90 22.22
C ARG A 82 -1.47 -6.04 22.47
N THR A 83 -0.45 -6.20 21.64
CA THR A 83 0.52 -7.27 21.86
C THR A 83 1.46 -6.91 22.99
N ASP A 84 1.76 -7.89 23.85
CA ASP A 84 2.85 -7.79 24.84
C ASP A 84 4.13 -8.47 24.32
N LEU A 85 4.11 -8.97 23.08
CA LEU A 85 5.25 -9.62 22.42
C LEU A 85 6.38 -8.63 22.07
N THR A 86 6.08 -7.33 22.02
CA THR A 86 7.05 -6.28 21.70
C THR A 86 6.93 -5.12 22.66
N GLU A 87 8.05 -4.53 23.09
CA GLU A 87 8.07 -3.32 23.93
C GLU A 87 7.47 -2.09 23.21
N TYR A 88 7.38 -2.15 21.89
CA TYR A 88 6.82 -1.09 21.08
C TYR A 88 5.28 -1.11 21.08
N LYS A 89 4.68 0.03 21.43
CA LYS A 89 3.24 0.29 21.25
C LYS A 89 3.05 1.43 20.26
N PRO A 90 2.50 1.19 19.06
CA PRO A 90 2.29 2.23 18.06
C PRO A 90 1.36 3.31 18.62
N THR A 91 1.76 4.57 18.44
CA THR A 91 0.98 5.71 18.94
C THR A 91 -0.34 5.84 18.17
N ARG A 92 -1.33 6.50 18.79
CA ARG A 92 -2.61 6.79 18.12
C ARG A 92 -2.48 7.73 16.92
N TRP A 93 -1.38 8.48 16.82
CA TRP A 93 -1.09 9.37 15.70
C TRP A 93 -1.02 8.62 14.36
N TYR A 94 -0.63 7.35 14.35
CA TYR A 94 -0.65 6.55 13.11
C TYR A 94 -2.05 6.38 12.52
N LEU A 95 -3.13 6.53 13.31
CA LEU A 95 -4.51 6.49 12.81
C LEU A 95 -4.88 7.73 11.99
N LEU A 96 -4.07 8.79 12.01
CA LEU A 96 -4.23 9.90 11.07
C LEU A 96 -3.93 9.50 9.62
N ILE A 97 -3.11 8.46 9.40
CA ILE A 97 -2.78 7.98 8.04
C ILE A 97 -4.03 7.40 7.35
N PRO A 98 -4.75 6.42 7.91
CA PRO A 98 -5.99 5.94 7.30
C PRO A 98 -7.09 7.01 7.27
N LEU A 99 -7.12 7.93 8.25
CA LEU A 99 -8.04 9.07 8.23
C LEU A 99 -7.77 9.99 7.03
N ALA A 100 -6.51 10.32 6.78
CA ALA A 100 -6.11 11.12 5.63
C ALA A 100 -6.33 10.34 4.31
N ALA A 101 -6.17 9.02 4.30
CA ALA A 101 -6.47 8.18 3.15
C ALA A 101 -7.95 8.21 2.75
N LEU A 102 -8.90 8.49 3.67
CA LEU A 102 -10.30 8.72 3.31
C LEU A 102 -10.50 9.91 2.38
N SER A 103 -9.59 10.89 2.38
CA SER A 103 -9.65 11.98 1.41
C SER A 103 -9.51 11.49 -0.03
N ASN A 104 -9.04 10.26 -0.27
CA ASN A 104 -8.97 9.67 -1.61
C ASN A 104 -10.34 9.56 -2.29
N PHE A 105 -11.43 9.49 -1.50
CA PHE A 105 -12.79 9.47 -2.02
C PHE A 105 -13.27 10.84 -2.55
N ILE A 106 -12.57 11.92 -2.21
CA ILE A 106 -12.94 13.30 -2.58
C ILE A 106 -11.85 13.92 -3.47
N VAL A 107 -10.59 13.84 -3.05
CA VAL A 107 -9.42 14.43 -3.72
C VAL A 107 -8.29 13.37 -3.84
N PRO A 108 -8.31 12.53 -4.89
CA PRO A 108 -7.37 11.41 -5.03
C PRO A 108 -5.89 11.80 -5.10
N VAL A 109 -5.62 12.99 -5.64
CA VAL A 109 -4.27 13.52 -5.89
C VAL A 109 -3.48 13.76 -4.59
N ILE A 110 -4.16 14.12 -3.50
CA ILE A 110 -3.53 14.41 -2.19
C ILE A 110 -3.45 13.16 -1.32
N ALA A 111 -4.42 12.26 -1.43
CA ALA A 111 -4.50 11.09 -0.59
C ALA A 111 -3.48 10.01 -0.95
N THR A 112 -3.17 9.86 -2.25
CA THR A 112 -2.27 8.81 -2.73
C THR A 112 -0.83 8.97 -2.23
N PRO A 113 -0.21 10.17 -2.21
CA PRO A 113 1.09 10.39 -1.56
C PRO A 113 1.07 10.06 -0.07
N VAL A 114 -0.01 10.42 0.65
CA VAL A 114 -0.14 10.18 2.08
C VAL A 114 -0.27 8.69 2.39
N LEU A 115 -1.04 7.96 1.58
CA LEU A 115 -1.18 6.51 1.68
C LEU A 115 0.18 5.83 1.46
N VAL A 116 0.88 6.18 0.38
CA VAL A 116 2.18 5.59 0.04
C VAL A 116 3.23 5.92 1.10
N ALA A 117 3.48 7.20 1.39
CA ALA A 117 4.53 7.61 2.31
C ALA A 117 4.20 7.24 3.76
N GLY A 118 2.96 7.49 4.21
CA GLY A 118 2.52 7.17 5.57
C GLY A 118 2.48 5.67 5.82
N GLY A 119 1.95 4.89 4.86
CA GLY A 119 1.94 3.43 4.94
C GLY A 119 3.35 2.84 4.94
N LEU A 120 4.24 3.33 4.07
CA LEU A 120 5.64 2.87 4.02
C LEU A 120 6.36 3.19 5.33
N TYR A 121 6.17 4.40 5.88
CA TYR A 121 6.74 4.80 7.16
C TYR A 121 6.24 3.91 8.31
N TYR A 122 4.93 3.64 8.37
CA TYR A 122 4.34 2.73 9.35
C TYR A 122 4.95 1.31 9.25
N LEU A 123 4.98 0.73 8.04
CA LEU A 123 5.55 -0.60 7.82
C LEU A 123 7.04 -0.66 8.12
N TRP A 124 7.78 0.41 7.83
CA TRP A 124 9.21 0.49 8.14
C TRP A 124 9.46 0.47 9.65
N GLN A 125 8.73 1.30 10.40
CA GLN A 125 8.82 1.31 11.88
C GLN A 125 8.43 -0.05 12.46
N ARG A 126 7.32 -0.63 11.96
CA ARG A 126 6.88 -1.98 12.31
C ARG A 126 7.96 -3.04 12.04
N SER A 127 8.62 -2.99 10.89
CA SER A 127 9.65 -3.97 10.49
C SER A 127 10.90 -3.94 11.38
N ARG A 128 11.24 -2.77 11.93
CA ARG A 128 12.38 -2.59 12.85
C ARG A 128 12.12 -3.16 14.23
N MET A 129 10.85 -3.28 14.63
CA MET A 129 10.45 -3.51 16.02
C MET A 129 9.80 -4.87 16.24
N ILE A 130 9.10 -5.40 15.23
CA ILE A 130 8.42 -6.71 15.27
C ILE A 130 9.25 -7.80 14.56
N GLY A 131 10.31 -7.41 13.85
CA GLY A 131 11.10 -8.32 13.02
C GLY A 131 10.44 -8.61 11.67
N ARG A 132 11.17 -9.32 10.81
CA ARG A 132 10.70 -9.73 9.47
C ARG A 132 9.85 -11.00 9.60
N PRO A 133 8.84 -11.20 8.73
CA PRO A 133 8.11 -12.47 8.69
C PRO A 133 9.07 -13.64 8.47
N ASP A 134 9.02 -14.64 9.35
CA ASP A 134 9.79 -15.87 9.19
C ASP A 134 9.18 -16.71 8.05
N LEU A 135 9.90 -16.77 6.93
CA LEU A 135 9.47 -17.49 5.73
C LEU A 135 9.72 -19.00 5.82
N HIS A 136 10.33 -19.52 6.90
CA HIS A 136 10.60 -20.94 7.05
C HIS A 136 9.41 -21.79 7.53
N ASN A 137 8.37 -21.21 8.14
CA ASN A 137 7.30 -21.96 8.81
C ASN A 137 6.04 -22.24 7.96
N TYR A 138 6.11 -22.14 6.63
CA TYR A 138 4.95 -22.40 5.75
C TYR A 138 4.58 -23.88 5.58
N SER A 139 5.26 -24.82 6.23
CA SER A 139 5.09 -26.26 6.00
C SER A 139 4.18 -26.99 6.99
N GLN A 140 3.39 -26.30 7.83
CA GLN A 140 2.47 -26.98 8.75
C GLN A 140 1.00 -26.57 8.53
N THR A 141 0.23 -27.59 8.17
CA THR A 141 -1.19 -27.67 7.79
C THR A 141 -2.16 -26.88 8.67
N PRO A 142 -3.27 -26.34 8.12
CA PRO A 142 -4.30 -25.66 8.90
C PRO A 142 -5.14 -26.68 9.68
N VAL A 143 -5.16 -26.56 11.01
CA VAL A 143 -6.19 -27.19 11.87
C VAL A 143 -7.26 -26.13 12.12
N TRP A 144 -8.45 -26.37 11.58
CA TRP A 144 -9.66 -25.60 11.87
C TRP A 144 -10.25 -26.07 13.20
N VAL A 145 -10.30 -25.19 14.20
CA VAL A 145 -11.28 -25.22 15.31
C VAL A 145 -11.62 -23.79 15.66
#